data_AF-A0A552WKI5-F1
#
_entry.id   AF-A0A552WKI5-F1
#
_cell.length_a   1.000
_cell.length_b   1.000
_cell.length_c   1.000
_cell.angle_alpha   90.00
_cell.angle_beta   90.00
_cell.angle_gamma   90.00
#
_symmetry.space_group_name_H-M   'P 1'
#
loop_
_entity.id
_entity.type
_entity.pdbx_description
1 polymer ?
#
loop_
_entity_poly.entity_id
_entity_poly.type
_entity_poly.pdbx_seq_one_letter_code
_entity_poly.pdbx_strand_id
1 'polypeptide(L)'
;TRARTARDARAAAVRVPPGVDVTVLLDLADAALGAGASVPGTLQAIGRAVDPMGTAPAGAVGPALRQAGSALLLGAPWAEAWVMTPPGLRPLVDALEPAWQDGAAPGPLLRRAAAAVRADRQQHAQEAAARLGVRLVLPLGLCFLPAFVLLGIVPVVLAAGGGLLGD
;
A
#
# COMPACT_ATOMS: atom_id res chain seq x y z
N THR A 1 9.61 -33.47 12.11
CA THR A 1 8.15 -33.22 11.99
C THR A 1 7.74 -31.76 12.15
N ARG A 2 8.43 -30.93 12.98
CA ARG A 2 8.18 -29.48 13.15
C ARG A 2 8.47 -28.57 11.95
N ALA A 3 9.28 -29.00 10.98
CA ALA A 3 9.65 -28.18 9.82
C ALA A 3 8.55 -28.13 8.73
N ARG A 4 7.60 -29.06 8.76
CA ARG A 4 6.51 -29.16 7.77
C ARG A 4 5.36 -28.19 8.11
N THR A 5 5.05 -28.04 9.40
CA THR A 5 4.02 -27.12 9.91
C THR A 5 4.32 -25.64 9.66
N ALA A 6 5.59 -25.24 9.61
CA ALA A 6 5.97 -23.85 9.29
C ALA A 6 5.80 -23.49 7.79
N ARG A 7 5.92 -24.48 6.90
CA ARG A 7 5.64 -24.31 5.46
C ARG A 7 4.14 -24.27 5.18
N ASP A 8 3.37 -25.13 5.86
CA ASP A 8 1.91 -25.15 5.73
C ASP A 8 1.26 -23.86 6.30
N ALA A 9 1.85 -23.26 7.35
CA ALA A 9 1.42 -21.97 7.89
C ALA A 9 1.72 -20.77 6.95
N ARG A 10 2.79 -20.84 6.14
CA ARG A 10 3.08 -19.82 5.11
C ARG A 10 2.20 -20.00 3.86
N ALA A 11 1.83 -21.24 3.53
CA ALA A 11 0.89 -21.53 2.44
C ALA A 11 -0.57 -21.13 2.79
N ALA A 12 -0.91 -21.05 4.09
CA ALA A 12 -2.23 -20.67 4.58
C ALA A 12 -2.50 -19.14 4.58
N ALA A 13 -1.55 -18.31 4.16
CA ALA A 13 -1.64 -16.84 4.17
C ALA A 13 -2.08 -16.22 2.83
N VAL A 14 -2.77 -16.97 1.97
CA VAL A 14 -3.54 -16.40 0.86
C VAL A 14 -5.03 -16.64 1.14
N ARG A 15 -5.63 -15.73 1.90
CA ARG A 15 -7.08 -15.53 1.89
C ARG A 15 -7.35 -14.13 1.34
N VAL A 16 -7.91 -14.07 0.14
CA VAL A 16 -8.55 -12.89 -0.46
C VAL A 16 -9.98 -13.38 -0.77
N PRO A 17 -11.08 -12.80 -0.22
CA PRO A 17 -11.52 -11.40 -0.38
C PRO A 17 -12.30 -10.85 0.90
N PRO A 18 -12.97 -9.66 0.97
CA PRO A 18 -13.77 -8.95 -0.04
C PRO A 18 -13.30 -7.53 -0.39
N GLY A 19 -13.18 -7.26 -1.69
CA GLY A 19 -12.76 -5.99 -2.26
C GLY A 19 -11.64 -6.23 -3.27
N VAL A 20 -11.87 -5.88 -4.54
CA VAL A 20 -10.85 -6.00 -5.58
C VAL A 20 -9.78 -4.94 -5.34
N ASP A 21 -8.53 -5.39 -5.22
CA ASP A 21 -7.37 -4.53 -5.00
C ASP A 21 -7.19 -3.51 -6.13
N VAL A 22 -7.02 -2.23 -5.81
CA VAL A 22 -6.79 -1.17 -6.81
C VAL A 22 -5.58 -1.47 -7.72
N THR A 23 -4.57 -2.19 -7.23
CA THR A 23 -3.42 -2.62 -8.04
C THR A 23 -3.86 -3.53 -9.18
N VAL A 24 -4.78 -4.46 -8.90
CA VAL A 24 -5.37 -5.34 -9.91
C VAL A 24 -6.18 -4.54 -10.91
N LEU A 25 -6.94 -3.54 -10.45
CA LEU A 25 -7.69 -2.65 -11.35
C LEU A 25 -6.76 -1.86 -12.28
N LEU A 26 -5.62 -1.37 -11.77
CA LEU A 26 -4.60 -0.66 -12.56
C LEU A 26 -3.96 -1.58 -13.61
N ASP A 27 -3.61 -2.81 -13.22
CA ASP A 27 -3.00 -3.78 -14.13
C ASP A 27 -4.01 -4.25 -15.21
N LEU A 28 -5.30 -4.43 -14.85
CA LEU A 28 -6.37 -4.73 -15.81
C LEU A 28 -6.63 -3.56 -16.77
N ALA A 29 -6.58 -2.32 -16.28
CA ALA A 29 -6.73 -1.14 -17.12
C ALA A 29 -5.55 -1.00 -18.09
N ASP A 30 -4.30 -1.24 -17.64
CA ASP A 30 -3.12 -1.21 -18.51
C ASP A 30 -3.22 -2.28 -19.60
N ALA A 31 -3.63 -3.50 -19.24
CA ALA A 31 -3.82 -4.59 -20.19
C ALA A 31 -4.94 -4.28 -21.21
N ALA A 32 -6.09 -3.77 -20.76
CA ALA A 32 -7.22 -3.48 -21.64
C ALA A 32 -6.91 -2.33 -22.61
N LEU A 33 -6.33 -1.23 -22.12
CA LEU A 33 -5.95 -0.09 -22.94
C LEU A 33 -4.79 -0.45 -23.88
N GLY A 34 -3.83 -1.26 -23.42
CA GLY A 34 -2.77 -1.82 -24.26
C GLY A 34 -3.30 -2.72 -25.38
N ALA A 35 -4.44 -3.38 -25.16
CA ALA A 35 -5.16 -4.15 -26.18
C ALA A 35 -6.04 -3.28 -27.11
N GLY A 36 -6.03 -1.95 -26.94
CA GLY A 36 -6.78 -1.01 -27.77
C GLY A 36 -8.21 -0.75 -27.30
N ALA A 37 -8.59 -1.15 -26.09
CA ALA A 37 -9.88 -0.73 -25.52
C ALA A 37 -9.89 0.78 -25.28
N SER A 38 -11.09 1.38 -25.31
CA SER A 38 -11.28 2.77 -24.89
C SER A 38 -11.32 2.89 -23.36
N VAL A 39 -11.06 4.09 -22.82
CA VAL A 39 -11.20 4.35 -21.37
C VAL A 39 -12.61 4.00 -20.86
N PRO A 40 -13.71 4.47 -21.47
CA PRO A 40 -15.05 4.14 -21.00
C PRO A 40 -15.37 2.64 -21.13
N GLY A 41 -14.92 1.99 -22.21
CA GLY A 41 -15.08 0.55 -22.41
C GLY A 41 -14.35 -0.27 -21.36
N THR A 42 -13.12 0.13 -21.02
CA THR A 42 -12.29 -0.48 -19.97
C THR A 42 -12.98 -0.38 -18.60
N LEU A 43 -13.47 0.81 -18.23
CA LEU A 43 -14.17 1.02 -16.97
C LEU A 43 -15.42 0.14 -16.86
N GLN A 44 -16.21 0.04 -17.94
CA GLN A 44 -17.39 -0.83 -17.94
C GLN A 44 -17.02 -2.32 -17.86
N ALA A 45 -15.99 -2.75 -18.59
CA ALA A 45 -15.55 -4.15 -18.58
C ALA A 45 -15.06 -4.56 -17.19
N ILE A 46 -14.20 -3.76 -16.56
CA ILE A 46 -13.73 -3.98 -15.20
C ILE A 46 -14.91 -3.92 -14.22
N GLY A 47 -15.80 -2.93 -14.34
CA GLY A 47 -16.96 -2.79 -13.48
C GLY A 47 -17.94 -3.97 -13.55
N ARG A 48 -18.07 -4.64 -14.71
CA ARG A 48 -18.84 -5.90 -14.85
C ARG A 48 -18.07 -7.09 -14.26
N ALA A 49 -16.75 -7.14 -14.41
CA ALA A 49 -15.94 -8.24 -13.88
C ALA A 49 -15.88 -8.24 -12.33
N VAL A 50 -15.85 -7.05 -11.72
CA VAL A 50 -15.81 -6.87 -10.26
C VAL A 50 -17.15 -7.18 -9.59
N ASP A 51 -18.26 -6.94 -10.29
CA ASP A 51 -19.62 -7.15 -9.81
C ASP A 51 -20.47 -7.81 -10.91
N PRO A 52 -20.21 -9.10 -11.20
CA PRO A 52 -20.83 -9.81 -12.32
C PRO A 52 -22.33 -10.06 -12.12
N MET A 53 -22.76 -10.16 -10.85
CA MET A 53 -24.18 -10.36 -10.52
C MET A 53 -24.95 -9.03 -10.38
N GLY A 54 -24.27 -7.88 -10.40
CA GLY A 54 -24.92 -6.58 -10.27
C GLY A 54 -25.55 -6.32 -8.90
N THR A 55 -25.12 -7.04 -7.86
CA THR A 55 -25.74 -7.00 -6.52
C THR A 55 -25.04 -6.03 -5.58
N ALA A 56 -23.90 -5.46 -5.98
CA ALA A 56 -23.17 -4.51 -5.15
C ALA A 56 -23.96 -3.20 -4.97
N PRO A 57 -23.93 -2.57 -3.78
CA PRO A 57 -24.64 -1.32 -3.53
C PRO A 57 -24.08 -0.17 -4.39
N ALA A 58 -24.88 0.87 -4.60
CA ALA A 58 -24.42 2.10 -5.22
C ALA A 58 -23.19 2.66 -4.46
N GLY A 59 -22.19 3.13 -5.20
CA GLY A 59 -20.91 3.57 -4.62
C GLY A 59 -19.92 2.44 -4.31
N ALA A 60 -20.26 1.17 -4.55
CA ALA A 60 -19.24 0.12 -4.62
C ALA A 60 -18.41 0.25 -5.91
N VAL A 61 -17.21 -0.36 -5.92
CA VAL A 61 -16.25 -0.28 -7.04
C VAL A 61 -16.89 -0.64 -8.39
N GLY A 62 -17.59 -1.77 -8.48
CA GLY A 62 -18.22 -2.23 -9.72
C GLY A 62 -19.21 -1.21 -10.29
N PRO A 63 -20.27 -0.85 -9.54
CA PRO A 63 -21.22 0.20 -9.94
C PRO A 63 -20.57 1.54 -10.27
N ALA A 64 -19.59 2.00 -9.49
CA ALA A 64 -18.90 3.27 -9.72
C ALA A 64 -18.14 3.27 -11.07
N LEU A 65 -17.42 2.19 -11.40
CA LEU A 65 -16.74 2.06 -12.68
C LEU A 65 -17.71 2.02 -13.85
N ARG A 66 -18.83 1.29 -13.72
CA ARG A 66 -19.87 1.26 -14.76
C ARG A 66 -20.53 2.63 -14.93
N GLN A 67 -20.79 3.35 -13.84
CA GLN A 67 -21.37 4.69 -13.87
C GLN A 67 -20.43 5.68 -14.55
N ALA A 68 -19.15 5.72 -14.16
CA ALA A 68 -18.15 6.59 -14.78
C ALA A 68 -18.00 6.28 -16.28
N GLY A 69 -17.87 5.00 -16.64
CA GLY A 69 -17.80 4.58 -18.04
C GLY A 69 -19.04 4.98 -18.85
N SER A 70 -20.25 4.85 -18.29
CA SER A 70 -21.47 5.31 -18.96
C SER A 70 -21.53 6.83 -19.08
N ALA A 71 -21.17 7.57 -18.04
CA ALA A 71 -21.16 9.03 -18.05
C ALA A 71 -20.22 9.58 -19.13
N LEU A 72 -19.00 9.03 -19.24
CA LEU A 72 -18.04 9.43 -20.26
C LEU A 72 -18.52 9.10 -21.69
N LEU A 73 -19.21 7.96 -21.89
CA LEU A 73 -19.83 7.66 -23.19
C LEU A 73 -20.96 8.64 -23.56
N LEU A 74 -21.67 9.16 -22.55
CA LEU A 74 -22.70 10.18 -22.74
C LEU A 74 -22.13 11.60 -22.92
N GLY A 75 -20.79 11.74 -22.91
CA GLY A 75 -20.11 13.02 -23.08
C GLY A 75 -20.03 13.86 -21.81
N ALA A 76 -20.26 13.28 -20.62
CA ALA A 76 -20.05 13.98 -19.37
C ALA A 76 -18.57 14.36 -19.21
N PRO A 77 -18.26 15.55 -18.65
CA PRO A 77 -16.89 15.92 -18.35
C PRO A 77 -16.29 14.97 -17.30
N TRP A 78 -14.96 14.84 -17.31
CA TRP A 78 -14.22 13.91 -16.45
C TRP A 78 -14.57 14.08 -14.97
N ALA A 79 -14.61 15.33 -14.48
CA ALA A 79 -14.94 15.65 -13.11
C ALA A 79 -16.35 15.16 -12.71
N GLU A 80 -17.34 15.26 -13.61
CA GLU A 80 -18.71 14.81 -13.37
C GLU A 80 -18.83 13.29 -13.33
N ALA A 81 -18.08 12.58 -14.17
CA ALA A 81 -18.06 11.12 -14.19
C ALA A 81 -17.55 10.51 -12.87
N TRP A 82 -16.79 11.28 -12.09
CA TRP A 82 -16.11 10.87 -10.86
C TRP A 82 -16.57 11.61 -9.60
N VAL A 83 -17.72 12.29 -9.64
CA VAL A 83 -18.26 13.04 -8.47
C VAL A 83 -18.42 12.15 -7.23
N MET A 84 -18.91 10.93 -7.41
CA MET A 84 -19.14 9.96 -6.32
C MET A 84 -18.09 8.84 -6.33
N THR A 85 -16.81 9.21 -6.49
CA THR A 85 -15.72 8.24 -6.56
C THR A 85 -15.41 7.62 -5.21
N PRO A 86 -15.43 6.28 -5.08
CA PRO A 86 -14.91 5.58 -3.91
C PRO A 86 -13.44 5.95 -3.68
N PRO A 87 -13.01 6.30 -2.45
CA PRO A 87 -11.63 6.74 -2.19
C PRO A 87 -10.56 5.78 -2.70
N GLY A 88 -10.83 4.47 -2.69
CA GLY A 88 -9.93 3.43 -3.19
C GLY A 88 -9.70 3.43 -4.70
N LEU A 89 -10.50 4.16 -5.50
CA LEU A 89 -10.34 4.28 -6.95
C LEU A 89 -9.48 5.47 -7.37
N ARG A 90 -9.13 6.39 -6.46
CA ARG A 90 -8.34 7.58 -6.78
C ARG A 90 -7.07 7.29 -7.60
N PRO A 91 -6.22 6.29 -7.26
CA PRO A 91 -5.03 5.99 -8.07
C PRO A 91 -5.34 5.63 -9.53
N LEU A 92 -6.49 5.00 -9.78
CA LEU A 92 -6.95 4.67 -11.13
C LEU A 92 -7.47 5.92 -11.85
N VAL A 93 -8.27 6.75 -11.16
CA VAL A 93 -8.80 8.01 -11.71
C VAL A 93 -7.64 8.94 -12.08
N ASP A 94 -6.74 9.21 -11.15
CA ASP A 94 -5.60 10.11 -11.35
C ASP A 94 -4.67 9.64 -12.50
N ALA A 95 -4.54 8.32 -12.69
CA ALA A 95 -3.72 7.77 -13.77
C ALA A 95 -4.40 7.84 -15.16
N LEU A 96 -5.73 7.80 -15.21
CA LEU A 96 -6.51 7.84 -16.45
C LEU A 96 -6.87 9.27 -16.89
N GLU A 97 -6.92 10.22 -15.97
CA GLU A 97 -7.30 11.61 -16.26
C GLU A 97 -6.46 12.26 -17.37
N PRO A 98 -5.11 12.22 -17.35
CA PRO A 98 -4.30 12.83 -18.40
C PRO A 98 -4.48 12.12 -19.75
N ALA A 99 -4.79 10.82 -19.74
CA ALA A 99 -5.07 10.07 -20.96
C ALA A 99 -6.41 10.49 -21.58
N TRP A 100 -7.39 10.87 -20.76
CA TRP A 100 -8.70 11.33 -21.22
C TRP A 100 -8.67 12.81 -21.64
N GLN A 101 -8.03 13.68 -20.87
CA GLN A 101 -8.04 15.12 -21.11
C GLN A 101 -7.02 15.55 -22.18
N ASP A 102 -5.80 14.99 -22.12
CA ASP A 102 -4.67 15.46 -22.93
C ASP A 102 -4.21 14.43 -23.97
N GLY A 103 -4.85 13.26 -24.03
CA GLY A 103 -4.45 12.16 -24.92
C GLY A 103 -3.11 11.53 -24.54
N ALA A 104 -2.66 11.70 -23.29
CA ALA A 104 -1.41 11.09 -22.81
C ALA A 104 -1.49 9.56 -22.85
N ALA A 105 -0.34 8.89 -23.05
CA ALA A 105 -0.29 7.42 -23.03
C ALA A 105 -0.63 6.89 -21.61
N PRO A 106 -1.72 6.11 -21.43
CA PRO A 106 -2.18 5.70 -20.11
C PRO A 106 -1.28 4.66 -19.45
N GLY A 107 -0.63 3.78 -20.23
CA GLY A 107 0.10 2.64 -19.68
C GLY A 107 1.24 3.00 -18.72
N PRO A 108 2.15 3.94 -19.07
CA PRO A 108 3.17 4.40 -18.14
C PRO A 108 2.60 4.99 -16.83
N LEU A 109 1.48 5.72 -16.90
CA LEU A 109 0.83 6.32 -15.73
C LEU A 109 0.21 5.23 -14.83
N LEU A 110 -0.48 4.26 -15.43
CA LEU A 110 -1.06 3.12 -14.71
C LEU A 110 0.00 2.26 -14.03
N ARG A 111 1.10 1.93 -14.72
CA ARG A 111 2.21 1.16 -14.13
C ARG A 111 2.91 1.92 -13.00
N ARG A 112 3.07 3.24 -13.13
CA ARG A 112 3.61 4.09 -12.07
C ARG A 112 2.68 4.12 -10.86
N ALA A 113 1.38 4.30 -11.06
CA ALA A 113 0.40 4.25 -9.98
C ALA A 113 0.41 2.88 -9.28
N ALA A 114 0.46 1.78 -10.03
CA ALA A 114 0.52 0.43 -9.47
C ALA A 114 1.81 0.21 -8.66
N ALA A 115 2.95 0.70 -9.15
CA ALA A 115 4.21 0.66 -8.43
C ALA A 115 4.16 1.50 -7.13
N ALA A 116 3.56 2.68 -7.17
CA ALA A 116 3.40 3.55 -5.99
C ALA A 116 2.54 2.87 -4.91
N VAL A 117 1.40 2.28 -5.29
CA VAL A 117 0.54 1.52 -4.36
C VAL A 117 1.28 0.33 -3.74
N ARG A 118 2.10 -0.38 -4.52
CA ARG A 118 2.92 -1.49 -4.00
C ARG A 118 4.03 -1.02 -3.05
N ALA A 119 4.66 0.12 -3.35
CA ALA A 119 5.71 0.69 -2.51
C ALA A 119 5.17 1.16 -1.14
N ASP A 120 4.04 1.85 -1.13
CA ASP A 120 3.36 2.32 0.09
C ASP A 120 3.07 1.16 1.05
N ARG A 121 2.59 0.03 0.53
CA ARG A 121 2.36 -1.20 1.31
C ARG A 121 3.65 -1.77 1.92
N GLN A 122 4.75 -1.74 1.17
CA GLN A 122 6.04 -2.21 1.68
C GLN A 122 6.57 -1.32 2.79
N GLN A 123 6.40 0.00 2.66
CA GLN A 123 6.78 0.97 3.70
C GLN A 123 5.99 0.75 4.99
N HIS A 124 4.67 0.58 4.90
CA HIS A 124 3.86 0.27 6.08
C HIS A 124 4.26 -1.02 6.80
N ALA A 125 4.66 -2.06 6.05
CA ALA A 125 5.18 -3.29 6.63
C ALA A 125 6.55 -3.09 7.32
N GLN A 126 7.42 -2.26 6.75
CA GLN A 126 8.73 -1.93 7.31
C GLN A 126 8.61 -1.08 8.58
N GLU A 127 7.69 -0.11 8.61
CA GLU A 127 7.41 0.70 9.80
C GLU A 127 6.94 -0.15 10.98
N ALA A 128 6.06 -1.12 10.71
CA ALA A 128 5.60 -2.06 11.73
C ALA A 128 6.77 -2.91 12.28
N ALA A 129 7.69 -3.33 11.43
CA ALA A 129 8.89 -4.07 11.82
C ALA A 129 9.90 -3.20 12.62
N ALA A 130 10.12 -1.95 12.21
CA ALA A 130 11.02 -1.02 12.90
C ALA A 130 10.55 -0.73 14.34
N ARG A 131 9.22 -0.62 14.56
CA ARG A 131 8.63 -0.45 15.90
C ARG A 131 8.93 -1.64 16.83
N LEU A 132 9.08 -2.85 16.29
CA LEU A 132 9.47 -4.03 17.07
C LEU A 132 10.95 -3.99 17.45
N GLY A 133 11.82 -3.58 16.53
CA GLY A 133 13.25 -3.42 16.78
C GLY A 133 13.53 -2.42 17.90
N VAL A 134 12.86 -1.26 17.88
CA VAL A 134 12.99 -0.25 18.96
C VAL A 134 12.50 -0.79 20.30
N ARG A 135 11.36 -1.49 20.35
CA ARG A 135 10.85 -2.11 21.60
C ARG A 135 11.77 -3.17 22.19
N LEU A 136 12.64 -3.79 21.38
CA LEU A 136 13.59 -4.81 21.84
C LEU A 136 14.93 -4.19 22.26
N VAL A 137 15.41 -3.16 21.57
CA VAL A 137 16.69 -2.51 21.89
C VAL A 137 16.57 -1.55 23.08
N LEU A 138 15.43 -0.88 23.27
CA LEU A 138 15.20 0.02 24.40
C LEU A 138 15.40 -0.65 25.79
N PRO A 139 14.76 -1.80 26.10
CA PRO A 139 14.96 -2.47 27.39
C PRO A 139 16.37 -3.04 27.54
N LEU A 140 17.01 -3.47 26.44
CA LEU A 140 18.37 -3.99 26.48
C LEU A 140 19.38 -2.88 26.79
N GLY A 141 19.23 -1.70 26.18
CA GLY A 141 20.03 -0.51 26.46
C GLY A 141 19.84 -0.01 27.91
N LEU A 142 18.60 0.00 28.40
CA LEU A 142 18.30 0.31 29.81
C LEU A 142 18.90 -0.72 30.79
N CYS A 143 19.04 -1.98 30.39
CA CYS A 143 19.66 -3.02 31.20
C CYS A 143 21.20 -2.95 31.17
N PHE A 144 21.79 -2.52 30.06
CA PHE A 144 23.24 -2.34 29.92
C PHE A 144 23.76 -1.06 30.58
N LEU A 145 22.96 0.00 30.62
CA LEU A 145 23.36 1.26 31.26
C LEU A 145 23.83 1.10 32.72
N PRO A 146 23.10 0.45 33.64
CA PRO A 146 23.56 0.27 35.02
C PRO A 146 24.80 -0.63 35.10
N ALA A 147 24.89 -1.67 34.25
CA ALA A 147 26.05 -2.55 34.21
C ALA A 147 27.32 -1.80 33.74
N PHE A 148 27.21 -0.96 32.70
CA PHE A 148 28.32 -0.14 32.21
C PHE A 148 28.78 0.89 33.24
N VAL A 149 27.84 1.51 33.97
CA VAL A 149 28.18 2.46 35.04
C VAL A 149 28.96 1.75 36.16
N LEU A 150 28.48 0.58 36.62
CA LEU A 150 29.13 -0.18 37.68
C LEU A 150 30.50 -0.75 37.26
N LEU A 151 30.61 -1.26 36.03
CA LEU A 151 31.81 -1.95 35.56
C LEU A 151 32.85 -1.02 34.90
N GLY A 152 32.42 0.10 34.31
CA GLY A 152 33.27 1.00 33.53
C GLY A 152 33.56 2.34 34.20
N ILE A 153 32.52 3.05 34.65
CA ILE A 153 32.66 4.44 35.11
C ILE A 153 33.10 4.51 36.58
N VAL A 154 32.46 3.73 37.46
CA VAL A 154 32.77 3.73 38.90
C VAL A 154 34.26 3.47 39.18
N PRO A 155 34.92 2.45 38.59
CA PRO A 155 36.33 2.19 38.86
C PRO A 155 37.26 3.30 38.38
N VAL A 156 36.96 3.92 37.23
CA VAL A 156 37.76 5.01 36.66
C VAL A 156 37.67 6.27 37.50
N VAL A 157 36.47 6.62 37.98
CA VAL A 157 36.27 7.78 38.86
C VAL A 157 36.93 7.54 40.22
N LEU A 158 36.87 6.32 40.77
CA LEU A 158 37.58 5.97 42.01
C LEU A 158 39.10 6.05 41.85
N ALA A 159 39.64 5.58 40.72
CA ALA A 159 41.07 5.67 40.45
C ALA A 159 41.55 7.13 40.26
N ALA A 160 40.76 7.96 39.57
CA ALA A 160 41.10 9.37 39.34
C ALA A 160 40.87 10.25 40.58
N GLY A 161 39.81 9.99 41.36
CA GLY A 161 39.47 10.73 42.58
C GLY A 161 40.28 10.32 43.81
N GLY A 162 40.67 9.04 43.91
CA GLY A 162 41.52 8.53 44.99
C GLY A 162 42.95 9.08 44.94
N GLY A 163 43.44 9.48 43.77
CA GLY A 163 44.74 10.15 43.62
C GLY A 163 44.76 11.63 44.01
N LEU A 164 43.59 12.25 44.24
CA LEU A 164 43.48 13.68 44.57
C LEU A 164 43.11 13.95 46.04
N LEU A 165 42.68 12.92 46.80
CA LEU A 165 42.40 13.00 48.24
C LEU A 165 43.53 12.42 49.12
N GLY A 166 44.64 12.00 48.51
CA GLY A 166 45.76 11.31 49.16
C GLY A 166 47.01 12.15 49.41
N ASP A 167 46.99 13.45 49.11
CA ASP A 167 48.07 14.40 49.45
C ASP A 167 47.64 15.35 50.59
#